data_AF-A0A2P4NSE9-F1
#
_entry.id   AF-A0A2P4NSE9-F1
#
_cell.length_a   1.000
_cell.length_b   1.000
_cell.length_c   1.000
_cell.angle_alpha   90.00
_cell.angle_beta   90.00
_cell.angle_gamma   90.00
#
_symmetry.space_group_name_H-M   'P 1'
#
loop_
_entity.id
_entity.type
_entity.pdbx_description
1 polymer ?
#
loop_
_entity_poly.entity_id
_entity_poly.type
_entity_poly.pdbx_seq_one_letter_code
_entity_poly.pdbx_strand_id
1 'polypeptide(L)'
;MIRKLRPECEMTNILLELWDLVPKAVPKESEDFPFKTYNPIQLRKVRDINLLTINSWTSSRVTLIGDAAHAMSPYLGLGTTHTIQDAEALSQALLNYSPENYISCIKTSNC
;
A
#
# COMPACT_ATOMS: atom_id res chain seq x y z
N MET A 1 -27.57 12.47 2.48
CA MET A 1 -28.14 11.85 3.70
C MET A 1 -27.21 12.00 4.91
N ILE A 2 -25.91 11.75 4.78
CA ILE A 2 -24.89 11.87 5.85
C ILE A 2 -24.84 13.26 6.53
N ARG A 3 -25.03 14.36 5.79
CA ARG A 3 -24.99 15.74 6.35
C ARG A 3 -26.07 16.04 7.40
N LYS A 4 -27.21 15.35 7.40
CA LYS A 4 -28.36 15.69 8.27
C LYS A 4 -28.26 15.14 9.69
N LEU A 5 -27.34 14.23 9.98
CA LEU A 5 -27.29 13.48 11.25
C LEU A 5 -26.02 13.74 12.07
N ARG A 6 -25.20 14.73 11.72
CA ARG A 6 -23.87 14.91 12.31
C ARG A 6 -23.68 16.29 12.95
N PRO A 7 -22.99 16.40 14.10
CA PRO A 7 -22.51 17.68 14.61
C PRO A 7 -21.50 18.32 13.65
N GLU A 8 -21.58 19.65 13.50
CA GLU A 8 -20.66 20.41 12.64
C GLU A 8 -19.24 20.39 13.24
N CYS A 9 -18.25 20.03 12.43
CA CYS A 9 -16.85 20.22 12.78
C CYS A 9 -16.01 20.59 11.56
N GLU A 10 -15.03 21.48 11.76
CA GLU A 10 -14.21 22.08 10.72
C GLU A 10 -13.49 21.03 9.88
N MET A 11 -12.84 20.06 10.52
CA MET A 11 -12.15 18.95 9.85
C MET A 11 -13.09 18.13 8.96
N THR A 12 -14.32 17.87 9.42
CA THR A 12 -15.30 17.13 8.60
C THR A 12 -15.76 17.96 7.41
N ASN A 13 -15.95 19.26 7.58
CA ASN A 13 -16.34 20.14 6.48
C ASN A 13 -15.25 20.18 5.41
N ILE A 14 -13.99 20.30 5.81
CA ILE A 14 -12.83 20.23 4.91
C ILE A 14 -12.79 18.88 4.18
N LEU A 15 -12.99 17.76 4.88
CA LEU A 15 -13.03 16.43 4.26
C LEU A 15 -14.19 16.25 3.28
N LEU A 16 -15.35 16.86 3.56
CA LEU A 16 -16.50 16.84 2.66
C LEU A 16 -16.27 17.71 1.41
N GLU A 17 -15.67 18.88 1.57
CA GLU A 17 -15.26 19.74 0.45
C GLU A 17 -14.25 19.01 -0.43
N LEU A 18 -13.22 18.41 0.18
CA LEU A 18 -12.23 17.61 -0.53
C LEU A 18 -12.89 16.44 -1.28
N TRP A 19 -13.80 15.72 -0.63
CA TRP A 19 -14.53 14.61 -1.24
C TRP A 19 -15.42 15.05 -2.42
N ASP A 20 -15.98 16.26 -2.36
CA ASP A 20 -16.78 16.83 -3.44
C ASP A 20 -15.94 17.23 -4.66
N LEU A 21 -14.65 17.51 -4.48
CA LEU A 21 -13.70 17.79 -5.57
C LEU A 21 -13.21 16.53 -6.30
N VAL A 22 -13.36 15.34 -5.69
CA VAL A 22 -12.93 14.08 -6.32
C VAL A 22 -13.91 13.70 -7.44
N PRO A 23 -13.42 13.33 -8.64
CA PRO A 23 -14.28 12.83 -9.72
C PRO A 23 -15.08 11.60 -9.25
N LYS A 24 -16.41 11.73 -9.18
CA LYS A 24 -17.31 10.69 -8.65
C LYS A 24 -17.69 9.64 -9.70
N ALA A 25 -17.32 9.85 -10.95
CA ALA A 25 -17.55 8.92 -12.05
C ALA A 25 -16.37 8.95 -13.02
N VAL A 26 -16.15 7.82 -13.71
CA VAL A 26 -15.27 7.78 -14.87
C VAL A 26 -15.90 8.67 -15.95
N PRO A 27 -15.20 9.70 -16.45
CA PRO A 27 -15.71 10.52 -17.54
C PRO A 27 -16.05 9.62 -18.74
N LYS A 28 -17.17 9.90 -19.41
CA LYS A 28 -17.39 9.32 -20.74
C LYS A 28 -16.23 9.78 -21.62
N GLU A 29 -15.70 8.91 -22.49
CA GLU A 29 -14.41 9.02 -23.22
C GLU A 29 -14.18 10.31 -24.07
N SER A 30 -15.00 11.36 -23.94
CA SER A 30 -15.00 12.57 -24.76
C SER A 30 -14.96 13.89 -23.99
N GLU A 31 -14.83 13.90 -22.66
CA GLU A 31 -14.64 15.15 -21.90
C GLU A 31 -13.15 15.43 -21.66
N ASP A 32 -12.67 16.52 -22.27
CA ASP A 32 -11.31 17.05 -22.12
C ASP A 32 -11.10 17.54 -20.68
N PHE A 33 -10.76 16.60 -19.78
CA PHE A 33 -10.44 16.94 -18.39
C PHE A 33 -9.11 17.72 -18.36
N PRO A 34 -8.99 18.76 -17.51
CA PRO A 34 -7.75 19.54 -17.37
C PRO A 34 -6.55 18.69 -16.87
N PHE A 35 -6.80 17.44 -16.44
CA PHE A 35 -5.79 16.50 -15.98
C PHE A 35 -5.71 15.32 -16.96
N LYS A 36 -4.83 15.40 -17.96
CA LYS A 36 -4.49 14.31 -18.92
C LYS A 36 -4.02 13.01 -18.27
N THR A 37 -3.76 13.01 -16.96
CA THR A 37 -3.26 11.87 -16.19
C THR A 37 -4.34 11.10 -15.42
N TYR A 38 -5.63 11.47 -15.56
CA TYR A 38 -6.71 10.67 -14.96
C TYR A 38 -6.86 9.34 -15.67
N ASN A 39 -6.13 8.32 -15.19
CA ASN A 39 -6.37 6.95 -15.57
C ASN A 39 -7.63 6.50 -14.82
N PRO A 40 -8.72 6.11 -15.51
CA PRO A 40 -9.95 5.70 -14.84
C PRO A 40 -9.66 4.57 -13.86
N ILE A 41 -10.44 4.48 -12.77
CA ILE A 41 -10.30 3.41 -11.79
C ILE A 41 -10.48 2.07 -12.50
N GLN A 42 -9.36 1.39 -12.78
CA GLN A 42 -9.37 0.07 -13.37
C GLN A 42 -9.55 -0.93 -12.23
N LEU A 43 -10.75 -1.50 -12.11
CA LEU A 43 -10.98 -2.67 -11.27
C LEU A 43 -10.25 -3.86 -11.89
N ARG A 44 -9.00 -4.09 -11.47
CA ARG A 44 -8.29 -5.31 -11.83
C ARG A 44 -8.92 -6.48 -11.07
N LYS A 45 -9.19 -7.57 -11.78
CA LYS A 45 -9.57 -8.83 -11.13
C LYS A 45 -8.48 -9.20 -10.13
N VAL A 46 -8.87 -9.41 -8.87
CA VAL A 46 -7.97 -9.99 -7.87
C VAL A 46 -7.52 -11.35 -8.40
N ARG A 47 -6.21 -11.55 -8.43
CA ARG A 47 -5.60 -12.83 -8.79
C ARG A 47 -4.87 -13.31 -7.55
N ASP A 48 -5.28 -14.47 -7.07
CA ASP A 48 -4.52 -15.17 -6.05
C ASP A 48 -3.35 -15.89 -6.71
N ILE A 49 -2.17 -15.77 -6.13
CA ILE A 49 -0.96 -16.41 -6.65
C ILE A 49 -0.62 -17.53 -5.68
N ASN A 50 -0.43 -18.74 -6.21
CA ASN A 50 -0.01 -19.86 -5.38
C ASN A 50 1.41 -19.61 -4.85
N LEU A 51 1.53 -19.27 -3.56
CA LEU A 51 2.80 -18.99 -2.90
C LEU A 51 3.83 -20.13 -3.04
N LEU A 52 3.38 -21.39 -3.15
CA LEU A 52 4.26 -22.55 -3.33
C LEU A 52 4.96 -22.58 -4.70
N THR A 53 4.53 -21.73 -5.64
CA THR A 53 5.11 -21.65 -6.99
C THR A 53 6.11 -20.50 -7.15
N ILE A 54 6.25 -19.65 -6.14
CA ILE A 54 7.15 -18.50 -6.16
C ILE A 54 8.46 -18.89 -5.47
N ASN A 55 9.59 -18.65 -6.14
CA ASN A 55 10.90 -18.84 -5.52
C ASN A 55 11.14 -17.78 -4.45
N SER A 56 11.77 -18.17 -3.34
CA SER A 56 12.18 -17.22 -2.31
C SER A 56 13.12 -16.15 -2.87
N TRP A 57 12.96 -14.91 -2.40
CA TRP A 57 13.87 -13.83 -2.73
C TRP A 57 15.27 -14.10 -2.16
N THR A 58 16.30 -13.97 -2.99
CA THR A 58 17.69 -14.09 -2.54
C THR A 58 18.14 -12.81 -1.85
N SER A 59 18.35 -12.87 -0.54
CA SER A 59 18.86 -11.73 0.24
C SER A 59 20.23 -11.28 -0.25
N SER A 60 20.36 -9.97 -0.46
CA SER A 60 21.60 -9.29 -0.85
C SER A 60 21.76 -8.02 0.00
N ARG A 61 22.34 -6.94 -0.54
CA ARG A 61 22.22 -5.60 0.06
C ARG A 61 20.85 -4.94 -0.23
N VAL A 62 20.00 -5.62 -1.00
CA VAL A 62 18.63 -5.22 -1.35
C VAL A 62 17.67 -6.30 -0.86
N THR A 63 16.58 -5.87 -0.23
CA THR A 63 15.48 -6.75 0.21
C THR A 63 14.12 -6.17 -0.16
N LEU A 64 13.10 -7.02 -0.16
CA LEU A 64 11.72 -6.66 -0.42
C LEU A 64 10.92 -6.69 0.89
N ILE A 65 9.99 -5.75 1.07
CA ILE A 65 9.05 -5.70 2.18
C ILE A 65 7.67 -5.25 1.67
N GLY A 66 6.62 -5.41 2.49
CA GLY A 66 5.26 -4.98 2.13
C GLY A 66 4.74 -5.66 0.86
N ASP A 67 3.93 -4.96 0.08
CA ASP A 67 3.31 -5.50 -1.15
C ASP A 67 4.34 -6.04 -2.18
N ALA A 68 5.59 -5.59 -2.14
CA ALA A 68 6.64 -6.12 -3.01
C ALA A 68 7.08 -7.55 -2.60
N ALA A 69 6.95 -7.90 -1.32
CA ALA A 69 7.26 -9.23 -0.78
C ALA A 69 6.01 -10.10 -0.61
N HIS A 70 4.90 -9.52 -0.15
CA HIS A 70 3.68 -10.25 0.24
C HIS A 70 2.40 -9.47 -0.08
N ALA A 71 2.16 -9.14 -1.34
CA ALA A 71 0.89 -8.55 -1.77
C ALA A 71 -0.32 -9.37 -1.26
N MET A 72 -1.16 -8.74 -0.42
CA MET A 72 -2.29 -9.40 0.24
C MET A 72 -3.63 -8.98 -0.36
N SER A 73 -4.65 -9.83 -0.15
CA SER A 73 -6.03 -9.44 -0.41
C SER A 73 -6.41 -8.24 0.48
N PRO A 74 -7.02 -7.19 -0.09
CA PRO A 74 -7.43 -6.02 0.69
C PRO A 74 -8.57 -6.32 1.67
N TYR A 75 -9.20 -7.49 1.59
CA TYR A 75 -10.39 -7.85 2.37
C TYR A 75 -10.17 -7.77 3.89
N LEU A 76 -8.99 -8.18 4.37
CA LEU A 76 -8.66 -8.16 5.80
C LEU A 76 -8.07 -6.80 6.24
N GLY A 77 -7.65 -5.95 5.31
CA GLY A 77 -7.06 -4.65 5.63
C GLY A 77 -5.72 -4.71 6.38
N LEU A 78 -5.00 -5.85 6.33
CA LEU A 78 -3.79 -6.07 7.12
C LEU A 78 -2.47 -5.75 6.39
N GLY A 79 -2.50 -5.45 5.09
CA GLY A 79 -1.28 -5.23 4.30
C GLY A 79 -0.38 -4.14 4.88
N THR A 80 -0.96 -3.00 5.27
CA THR A 80 -0.21 -1.89 5.89
C THR A 80 0.37 -2.28 7.25
N THR A 81 -0.40 -3.01 8.08
CA THR A 81 0.07 -3.45 9.40
C THR A 81 1.28 -4.36 9.27
N HIS A 82 1.23 -5.35 8.37
CA HIS A 82 2.37 -6.23 8.13
C HIS A 82 3.56 -5.46 7.54
N THR A 83 3.34 -4.51 6.64
CA THR A 83 4.42 -3.67 6.09
C THR A 83 5.14 -2.86 7.18
N ILE A 84 4.39 -2.34 8.17
CA ILE A 84 4.99 -1.62 9.31
C ILE A 84 5.84 -2.58 10.17
N GLN A 85 5.36 -3.80 10.39
CA GLN A 85 6.11 -4.82 11.14
C GLN A 85 7.39 -5.25 10.40
N ASP A 86 7.35 -5.40 9.07
CA ASP A 86 8.56 -5.67 8.27
C ASP A 86 9.59 -4.56 8.46
N ALA A 87 9.16 -3.30 8.40
CA ALA A 87 10.03 -2.15 8.54
C ALA A 87 10.65 -2.07 9.94
N GLU A 88 9.86 -2.35 10.98
CA GLU A 88 10.36 -2.43 12.36
C GLU A 88 11.40 -3.54 12.51
N ALA A 89 11.09 -4.76 12.06
CA ALA A 89 11.98 -5.91 12.15
C ALA A 89 13.30 -5.67 11.39
N LEU A 90 13.23 -5.12 10.17
CA LEU A 90 14.40 -4.75 9.38
C LEU A 90 15.22 -3.66 10.08
N SER A 91 14.58 -2.62 10.61
CA SER A 91 15.28 -1.54 11.34
C SER A 91 16.02 -2.09 12.57
N GLN A 92 15.38 -2.97 13.35
CA GLN A 92 16.01 -3.59 14.51
C GLN A 92 17.19 -4.48 14.13
N ALA A 93 17.05 -5.29 13.07
CA ALA A 93 18.12 -6.15 12.60
C ALA A 93 19.35 -5.34 12.12
N LEU A 94 19.11 -4.18 11.51
CA LEU A 94 20.16 -3.29 11.01
C LEU A 94 20.91 -2.53 12.11
N LEU A 95 20.39 -2.45 13.34
CA LEU A 95 21.14 -1.85 14.47
C LEU A 95 22.47 -2.58 14.75
N ASN A 96 22.52 -3.88 14.47
CA ASN A 96 23.69 -4.73 14.64
C ASN A 96 24.49 -4.90 13.34
N TYR A 97 24.27 -4.04 12.34
CA TYR A 97 24.90 -4.15 11.03
C TYR A 97 26.43 -4.02 11.08
N SER A 98 27.09 -4.92 10.36
CA SER A 98 28.48 -4.82 9.95
C SER A 98 28.64 -5.28 8.49
N PRO A 99 29.72 -4.86 7.80
CA PRO A 99 30.01 -5.32 6.44
C PRO A 99 30.11 -6.84 6.29
N GLU A 100 30.44 -7.54 7.38
CA GLU A 100 30.60 -8.99 7.42
C GLU A 100 29.29 -9.74 7.69
N ASN A 101 28.28 -9.09 8.29
CA ASN A 101 27.05 -9.75 8.74
C ASN A 101 25.77 -9.29 8.01
N TYR A 102 25.87 -8.38 7.04
CA TYR A 102 24.72 -7.74 6.40
C TYR A 102 23.65 -8.72 5.87
N ILE A 103 24.06 -9.86 5.30
CA ILE A 103 23.13 -10.88 4.80
C ILE A 103 22.31 -11.47 5.95
N SER A 104 22.92 -11.67 7.13
CA SER A 104 22.21 -12.18 8.30
C SER A 104 21.15 -11.19 8.76
N CYS A 105 21.50 -9.91 8.90
CA CYS A 105 20.55 -8.85 9.30
C CYS A 105 19.35 -8.76 8.35
N ILE A 106 19.61 -8.90 7.05
CA ILE A 106 18.57 -8.81 6.02
C ILE A 106 17.75 -10.11 5.91
N LYS A 107 18.34 -11.28 6.19
CA LYS A 107 17.60 -12.56 6.20
C LYS A 107 16.67 -12.68 7.40
N THR A 108 17.10 -12.24 8.58
CA THR A 108 16.29 -12.31 9.80
C THR A 108 15.02 -11.46 9.72
N SER A 109 14.97 -10.50 8.78
CA SER A 109 13.82 -9.63 8.52
C SER A 109 12.93 -10.08 7.37
N ASN A 110 13.27 -11.18 6.67
CA ASN A 110 12.40 -11.76 5.64
C ASN A 110 11.47 -12.80 6.27
N CYS A 111 10.16 -12.57 6.18
CA CYS A 111 9.11 -13.51 6.56
C CYS A 111 9.13 -14.80 5.72
#